data_AF-A0A7J4FRQ3-F1
#
_entry.id   AF-A0A7J4FRQ3-F1
#
_cell.length_a   1.000
_cell.length_b   1.000
_cell.length_c   1.000
_cell.angle_alpha   90.00
_cell.angle_beta   90.00
_cell.angle_gamma   90.00
#
_symmetry.space_group_name_H-M   'P 1'
#
loop_
_entity.id
_entity.type
_entity.pdbx_description
1 polymer ?
#
loop_
_entity_poly.entity_id
_entity_poly.type
_entity_poly.pdbx_seq_one_letter_code
_entity_poly.pdbx_strand_id
1 'polypeptide(L)'
;MAGDSADDLIEKLKNIRGFKVIASDPQHVLVDIRDFGMDTSELIARLSEHGTRVHECGSDCIRIDSDAMDQKLIDVIASSIMAWGRDLARRNIEDVLKGGMCVGRRDCEYYPCHFEEQDCTFCFCPFYPCDDERTGGRYVESSTGGMVWSCVDCTIIHEPDVAQEILSELMALEPGSDMRAVFQKTVARHLSGTA
;
A
#
# COMPACT_ATOMS: atom_id res chain seq x y z
N MET A 1 4.47 -24.01 -21.23
CA MET A 1 3.81 -23.70 -19.94
C MET A 1 2.64 -22.79 -20.29
N ALA A 2 1.45 -23.08 -19.76
CA ALA A 2 0.20 -22.44 -20.18
C ALA A 2 0.35 -20.92 -20.09
N GLY A 3 0.09 -20.19 -21.18
CA GLY A 3 -0.10 -18.75 -21.08
C GLY A 3 -1.39 -18.52 -20.32
N ASP A 4 -1.34 -17.66 -19.31
CA ASP A 4 -2.54 -17.23 -18.59
C ASP A 4 -3.57 -16.72 -19.61
N SER A 5 -4.81 -17.22 -19.52
CA SER A 5 -5.88 -16.75 -20.38
C SER A 5 -6.28 -15.32 -19.99
N ALA A 6 -6.92 -14.58 -20.90
CA ALA A 6 -7.43 -13.24 -20.58
C ALA A 6 -8.37 -13.26 -19.36
N ASP A 7 -9.11 -14.35 -19.18
CA ASP A 7 -9.99 -14.58 -18.03
C ASP A 7 -9.19 -14.71 -16.71
N ASP A 8 -8.04 -15.39 -16.72
CA ASP A 8 -7.17 -15.53 -15.53
C ASP A 8 -6.60 -14.18 -15.09
N LEU A 9 -6.24 -13.31 -16.04
CA LEU A 9 -5.72 -11.96 -15.76
C LEU A 9 -6.81 -11.04 -15.21
N ILE A 10 -8.06 -11.20 -15.69
CA ILE A 10 -9.21 -10.47 -15.15
C ILE A 10 -9.48 -10.88 -13.69
N GLU A 11 -9.37 -12.16 -13.35
CA GLU A 11 -9.49 -12.62 -11.96
C GLU A 11 -8.37 -12.05 -11.07
N LYS A 12 -7.13 -11.98 -11.57
CA LYS A 12 -6.03 -11.30 -10.86
C LYS A 12 -6.35 -9.83 -10.57
N LEU A 13 -6.90 -9.09 -11.56
CA LEU A 13 -7.32 -7.70 -11.37
C LEU A 13 -8.43 -7.55 -10.33
N LYS A 14 -9.43 -8.44 -10.31
CA LYS A 14 -10.52 -8.41 -9.32
C LYS A 14 -10.03 -8.62 -7.89
N ASN A 15 -8.93 -9.35 -7.73
CA ASN A 15 -8.33 -9.60 -6.43
C ASN A 15 -7.40 -8.47 -5.96
N ILE A 16 -7.20 -7.42 -6.76
CA ILE A 16 -6.55 -6.20 -6.32
C ILE A 16 -7.53 -5.43 -5.45
N ARG A 17 -7.13 -5.15 -4.21
CA ARG A 17 -7.96 -4.38 -3.28
C ARG A 17 -8.24 -2.99 -3.85
N GLY A 18 -9.50 -2.59 -3.90
CA GLY A 18 -9.94 -1.29 -4.43
C GLY A 18 -10.15 -1.25 -5.94
N PHE A 19 -9.86 -2.33 -6.65
CA PHE A 19 -10.23 -2.49 -8.07
C PHE A 19 -11.56 -3.23 -8.16
N LYS A 20 -12.48 -2.72 -8.99
CA LYS A 20 -13.74 -3.38 -9.27
C LYS A 20 -14.02 -3.38 -10.76
N VAL A 21 -13.97 -4.57 -11.37
CA VAL A 21 -14.28 -4.73 -12.80
C VAL A 21 -15.75 -4.42 -13.04
N ILE A 22 -16.02 -3.35 -13.80
CA ILE A 22 -17.38 -2.89 -14.15
C ILE A 22 -17.91 -3.70 -15.33
N ALA A 23 -17.09 -3.83 -16.37
CA ALA A 23 -17.45 -4.52 -17.60
C ALA A 23 -16.19 -5.15 -18.22
N SER A 24 -16.38 -6.28 -18.88
CA SER A 24 -15.33 -6.95 -19.64
C SER A 24 -15.93 -7.36 -20.98
N ASP A 25 -15.31 -6.94 -22.07
CA ASP A 25 -15.65 -7.36 -23.42
C ASP A 25 -14.40 -7.78 -24.20
N PRO A 26 -14.54 -8.32 -25.44
CA PRO A 26 -13.40 -8.81 -26.19
C PRO A 26 -12.32 -7.78 -26.53
N GLN A 27 -12.63 -6.48 -26.45
CA GLN A 27 -11.72 -5.39 -26.81
C GLN A 27 -11.18 -4.64 -25.60
N HIS A 28 -11.96 -4.51 -24.53
CA HIS A 28 -11.51 -3.80 -23.34
C HIS A 28 -12.14 -4.29 -22.04
N VAL A 29 -11.43 -4.01 -20.94
CA VAL A 29 -11.90 -4.20 -19.57
C VAL A 29 -11.98 -2.83 -18.89
N LEU A 30 -13.12 -2.57 -18.26
CA LEU A 30 -13.38 -1.36 -17.48
C LEU A 30 -13.24 -1.68 -15.99
N VAL A 31 -12.42 -0.88 -15.29
CA VAL A 31 -12.12 -1.08 -13.87
C VAL A 31 -12.40 0.23 -13.12
N ASP A 32 -13.29 0.15 -12.14
CA ASP A 32 -13.51 1.17 -11.12
C ASP A 32 -12.37 1.10 -10.11
N ILE A 33 -11.78 2.25 -9.78
CA ILE A 33 -10.68 2.39 -8.83
C ILE A 33 -11.02 3.37 -7.69
N ARG A 34 -12.30 3.72 -7.48
CA ARG A 34 -12.70 4.71 -6.45
C ARG A 34 -12.19 4.35 -5.07
N ASP A 35 -12.20 3.06 -4.75
CA ASP A 35 -11.82 2.54 -3.43
C ASP A 35 -10.33 2.16 -3.37
N PHE A 36 -9.55 2.44 -4.42
CA PHE A 36 -8.13 2.11 -4.50
C PHE A 36 -7.23 3.10 -3.76
N GLY A 37 -7.71 4.34 -3.52
CA GLY A 37 -6.95 5.37 -2.80
C GLY A 37 -5.91 6.11 -3.64
N MET A 38 -5.86 5.85 -4.95
CA MET A 38 -5.09 6.60 -5.94
C MET A 38 -6.03 7.15 -7.02
N ASP A 39 -5.83 8.40 -7.43
CA ASP A 39 -6.62 8.99 -8.51
C ASP A 39 -6.26 8.38 -9.88
N THR A 40 -7.21 8.50 -10.82
CA THR A 40 -7.09 7.92 -12.16
C THR A 40 -5.92 8.48 -12.96
N SER A 41 -5.61 9.77 -12.82
CA SER A 41 -4.52 10.41 -13.56
C SER A 41 -3.15 9.88 -13.10
N GLU A 42 -2.96 9.75 -11.80
CA GLU A 42 -1.75 9.18 -11.19
C GLU A 42 -1.55 7.71 -11.60
N LEU A 43 -2.61 6.90 -11.56
CA LEU A 43 -2.53 5.51 -11.98
C LEU A 43 -2.15 5.40 -13.47
N ILE A 44 -2.82 6.15 -14.33
CA ILE A 44 -2.53 6.13 -15.78
C ILE A 44 -1.09 6.59 -16.06
N ALA A 45 -0.60 7.62 -15.37
CA ALA A 45 0.78 8.10 -15.54
C ALA A 45 1.79 6.97 -15.24
N ARG A 46 1.62 6.28 -14.10
CA ARG A 46 2.47 5.15 -13.71
C ARG A 46 2.40 3.99 -14.70
N LEU A 47 1.20 3.62 -15.15
CA LEU A 47 1.01 2.52 -16.10
C LEU A 47 1.58 2.85 -17.50
N SER A 48 1.48 4.12 -17.91
CA SER A 48 1.96 4.61 -19.20
C SER A 48 3.49 4.66 -19.28
N GLU A 49 4.19 5.00 -18.18
CA GLU A 49 5.66 4.98 -18.12
C GLU A 49 6.26 3.61 -18.43
N HIS A 50 5.51 2.54 -18.13
CA HIS A 50 5.92 1.16 -18.41
C HIS A 50 5.39 0.61 -19.76
N GLY A 51 4.81 1.48 -20.58
CA GLY A 51 4.36 1.18 -21.95
C GLY A 51 3.02 0.43 -22.02
N THR A 52 2.20 0.51 -20.98
CA THR A 52 0.85 -0.08 -20.99
C THR A 52 -0.16 0.91 -21.57
N ARG A 53 -1.03 0.43 -22.46
CA ARG A 53 -2.15 1.20 -23.02
C ARG A 53 -3.34 1.17 -22.05
N VAL A 54 -3.42 2.20 -21.21
CA VAL A 54 -4.55 2.42 -20.29
C VAL A 54 -5.11 3.81 -20.54
N HIS A 55 -6.43 3.92 -20.53
CA HIS A 55 -7.15 5.15 -20.85
C HIS A 55 -8.09 5.53 -19.72
N GLU A 56 -8.27 6.82 -19.50
CA GLU A 56 -9.27 7.33 -18.58
C GLU A 56 -10.67 7.09 -19.16
N CYS A 57 -11.59 6.63 -18.31
CA CYS A 57 -12.95 6.31 -18.67
C CYS A 57 -13.94 6.95 -17.67
N GLY A 58 -13.78 8.26 -17.45
CA GLY A 58 -14.58 9.02 -16.48
C GLY A 58 -13.94 9.08 -15.10
N SER A 59 -14.68 9.63 -14.12
CA SER A 59 -14.23 9.74 -12.73
C SER A 59 -14.03 8.37 -12.09
N ASP A 60 -12.81 8.10 -11.61
CA ASP A 60 -12.40 6.87 -10.92
C ASP A 60 -12.49 5.60 -11.76
N CYS A 61 -12.41 5.70 -13.09
CA CYS A 61 -12.55 4.54 -13.98
C CYS A 61 -11.45 4.51 -15.03
N ILE A 62 -10.79 3.35 -15.16
CA ILE A 62 -9.79 3.06 -16.19
C ILE A 62 -10.31 2.05 -17.21
N ARG A 63 -9.92 2.24 -18.46
CA ARG A 63 -10.14 1.31 -19.56
C ARG A 63 -8.82 0.71 -19.98
N ILE A 64 -8.73 -0.62 -19.90
CA ILE A 64 -7.57 -1.41 -20.30
C ILE A 64 -7.92 -2.15 -21.59
N ASP A 65 -7.12 -1.99 -22.64
CA ASP A 65 -7.34 -2.76 -23.87
C ASP A 65 -7.01 -4.25 -23.64
N SER A 66 -7.87 -5.16 -24.10
CA SER A 66 -7.72 -6.60 -23.90
C SER A 66 -6.45 -7.17 -24.57
N ASP A 67 -5.93 -6.51 -25.62
CA ASP A 67 -4.67 -6.86 -26.28
C ASP A 67 -3.42 -6.42 -25.48
N ALA A 68 -3.60 -5.50 -24.53
CA ALA A 68 -2.59 -5.07 -23.56
C ALA A 68 -2.73 -5.80 -22.22
N MET A 69 -3.73 -6.69 -22.07
CA MET A 69 -3.94 -7.50 -20.89
C MET A 69 -2.98 -8.70 -20.89
N ASP A 70 -1.78 -8.48 -20.35
CA ASP A 70 -0.75 -9.50 -20.17
C ASP A 70 -0.22 -9.51 -18.72
N GLN A 71 0.65 -10.48 -18.40
CA GLN A 71 1.27 -10.54 -17.08
C GLN A 71 2.15 -9.30 -16.80
N LYS A 72 2.72 -8.67 -17.83
CA LYS A 72 3.53 -7.46 -17.66
C LYS A 72 2.68 -6.31 -17.12
N LEU A 73 1.45 -6.12 -17.60
CA LEU A 73 0.51 -5.13 -17.05
C LEU A 73 0.26 -5.39 -15.56
N ILE A 74 0.01 -6.64 -15.20
CA ILE A 74 -0.25 -7.04 -13.82
C ILE A 74 0.97 -6.74 -12.93
N ASP A 75 2.19 -7.05 -13.39
CA ASP A 75 3.43 -6.75 -12.68
C ASP A 75 3.65 -5.23 -12.53
N VAL A 76 3.30 -4.45 -13.55
CA VAL A 76 3.35 -2.99 -13.54
C VAL A 76 2.34 -2.41 -12.54
N ILE A 77 1.12 -2.94 -12.48
CA ILE A 77 0.13 -2.54 -11.46
C ILE A 77 0.64 -2.88 -10.06
N ALA A 78 1.16 -4.09 -9.85
CA ALA A 78 1.71 -4.53 -8.57
C ALA A 78 2.86 -3.63 -8.11
N SER A 79 3.81 -3.32 -9.00
CA SER A 79 4.92 -2.40 -8.70
C SER A 79 4.44 -0.97 -8.44
N SER A 80 3.41 -0.51 -9.15
CA SER A 80 2.78 0.80 -8.93
C SER A 80 2.11 0.89 -7.56
N ILE A 81 1.42 -0.17 -7.13
CA ILE A 81 0.85 -0.29 -5.78
C ILE A 81 1.95 -0.21 -4.73
N MET A 82 3.03 -0.95 -4.90
CA MET A 82 4.15 -0.95 -3.96
C MET A 82 4.82 0.44 -3.87
N ALA A 83 4.99 1.12 -5.00
CA ALA A 83 5.51 2.48 -5.04
C ALA A 83 4.56 3.46 -4.35
N TRP A 84 3.27 3.37 -4.63
CA TRP A 84 2.26 4.20 -3.99
C TRP A 84 2.17 3.96 -2.48
N GLY A 85 2.31 2.72 -2.01
CA GLY A 85 2.38 2.41 -0.59
C GLY A 85 3.51 3.16 0.12
N ARG A 86 4.68 3.29 -0.53
CA ARG A 86 5.79 4.12 -0.03
C ARG A 86 5.45 5.60 -0.04
N ASP A 87 4.84 6.09 -1.10
CA ASP A 87 4.46 7.51 -1.23
C ASP A 87 3.37 7.89 -0.22
N LEU A 88 2.43 6.98 0.06
CA LEU A 88 1.38 7.14 1.05
C LEU A 88 1.98 7.17 2.46
N ALA A 89 2.91 6.26 2.76
CA ALA A 89 3.66 6.29 4.01
C ALA A 89 4.38 7.64 4.18
N ARG A 90 5.03 8.15 3.13
CA ARG A 90 5.70 9.45 3.14
C ARG A 90 4.73 10.61 3.39
N ARG A 91 3.60 10.66 2.68
CA ARG A 91 2.58 11.72 2.85
C ARG A 91 1.96 11.69 4.25
N ASN A 92 1.65 10.48 4.75
CA ASN A 92 1.09 10.30 6.08
C ASN A 92 2.03 10.83 7.18
N ILE A 93 3.35 10.72 7.00
CA ILE A 93 4.33 11.30 7.93
C ILE A 93 4.17 12.83 8.01
N GLU A 94 4.05 13.52 6.87
CA GLU A 94 3.88 14.99 6.89
C GLU A 94 2.60 15.41 7.61
N ASP A 95 1.51 14.67 7.41
CA ASP A 95 0.23 14.93 8.07
C ASP A 95 0.31 14.64 9.58
N VAL A 96 0.98 13.56 9.96
CA VAL A 96 1.24 13.21 11.38
C VAL A 96 2.12 14.27 12.05
N LEU A 97 3.17 14.75 11.39
CA LEU A 97 4.03 15.81 11.94
C LEU A 97 3.29 17.14 12.15
N LYS A 98 2.24 17.41 11.36
CA LYS A 98 1.37 18.59 11.52
C LYS A 98 0.25 18.37 12.54
N GLY A 99 -0.34 17.17 12.56
CA GLY A 99 -1.55 16.84 13.31
C GLY A 99 -1.30 16.27 14.72
N GLY A 100 -0.12 15.71 14.97
CA GLY A 100 0.22 15.05 16.23
C GLY A 100 -0.42 13.67 16.38
N MET A 101 -0.50 13.19 17.63
CA MET A 101 -0.98 11.85 17.97
C MET A 101 -2.48 11.66 17.66
N CYS A 102 -2.84 10.48 17.19
CA CYS A 102 -4.20 10.09 16.87
C CYS A 102 -4.49 8.68 17.40
N VAL A 103 -5.20 8.58 18.54
CA VAL A 103 -5.61 7.30 19.13
C VAL A 103 -7.02 6.95 18.68
N GLY A 104 -7.25 5.70 18.29
CA GLY A 104 -8.61 5.16 18.13
C GLY A 104 -9.48 5.89 17.11
N ARG A 105 -9.13 5.82 15.83
CA ARG A 105 -9.99 6.26 14.71
C ARG A 105 -11.20 5.34 14.52
N ARG A 106 -12.13 5.34 15.47
CA ARG A 106 -13.32 4.46 15.48
C ARG A 106 -14.32 4.73 14.36
N ASP A 107 -14.22 5.89 13.72
CA ASP A 107 -14.98 6.29 12.53
C ASP A 107 -14.36 5.76 11.22
N CYS A 108 -13.16 5.22 11.27
CA CYS A 108 -12.51 4.57 10.14
C CYS A 108 -13.12 3.19 9.87
N GLU A 109 -13.45 2.90 8.62
CA GLU A 109 -13.96 1.58 8.19
C GLU A 109 -12.97 0.43 8.45
N TYR A 110 -11.69 0.76 8.61
CA TYR A 110 -10.63 -0.21 8.88
C TYR A 110 -10.36 -0.42 10.37
N TYR A 111 -11.05 0.28 11.26
CA TYR A 111 -10.80 0.16 12.70
C TYR A 111 -11.62 -1.00 13.32
N PRO A 112 -11.02 -1.85 14.18
CA PRO A 112 -9.58 -1.97 14.41
C PRO A 112 -8.90 -2.71 13.24
N CYS A 113 -7.74 -2.24 12.80
CA CYS A 113 -7.02 -2.94 11.71
C CYS A 113 -6.12 -4.06 12.24
N HIS A 114 -5.67 -3.96 13.50
CA HIS A 114 -4.92 -4.99 14.20
C HIS A 114 -5.53 -5.35 15.56
N PHE A 115 -5.88 -4.36 16.41
CA PHE A 115 -6.48 -4.61 17.72
C PHE A 115 -7.27 -3.40 18.26
N GLU A 116 -8.14 -3.64 19.25
CA GLU A 116 -8.95 -2.58 19.89
C GLU A 116 -8.08 -1.60 20.69
N GLU A 117 -8.45 -0.32 20.66
CA GLU A 117 -7.71 0.81 21.23
C GLU A 117 -6.30 1.02 20.66
N GLN A 118 -6.03 0.48 19.47
CA GLN A 118 -4.79 0.73 18.75
C GLN A 118 -4.55 2.23 18.48
N ASP A 119 -3.28 2.61 18.49
CA ASP A 119 -2.84 3.92 18.05
C ASP A 119 -2.91 4.00 16.51
N CYS A 120 -3.56 5.04 15.99
CA CYS A 120 -3.79 5.24 14.56
C CYS A 120 -2.92 6.37 13.97
N THR A 121 -1.97 6.91 14.74
CA THR A 121 -1.04 7.96 14.31
C THR A 121 -0.32 7.50 13.05
N PHE A 122 0.25 6.29 13.07
CA PHE A 122 0.91 5.69 11.93
C PHE A 122 0.04 4.65 11.20
N CYS A 123 -1.25 4.93 10.99
CA CYS A 123 -2.16 4.05 10.23
C CYS A 123 -1.53 3.51 8.94
N PHE A 124 -0.72 4.33 8.26
CA PHE A 124 0.23 3.85 7.27
C PHE A 124 1.63 3.87 7.88
N CYS A 125 2.26 2.68 7.92
CA CYS A 125 3.58 2.51 8.51
C CYS A 125 4.61 3.38 7.80
N PRO A 126 5.31 4.28 8.51
CA PRO A 126 6.31 5.18 7.92
C PRO A 126 7.55 4.44 7.39
N PHE A 127 7.70 3.17 7.77
CA PHE A 127 8.84 2.34 7.45
C PHE A 127 8.50 1.26 6.41
N TYR A 128 7.33 1.32 5.76
CA TYR A 128 6.94 0.31 4.78
C TYR A 128 7.74 0.41 3.46
N PRO A 129 8.26 -0.71 2.91
CA PRO A 129 8.46 -2.00 3.58
C PRO A 129 9.66 -1.93 4.53
N CYS A 130 9.54 -2.49 5.73
CA CYS A 130 10.62 -2.45 6.72
C CYS A 130 11.57 -3.64 6.60
N ASP A 131 11.11 -4.73 5.96
CA ASP A 131 11.83 -5.99 5.75
C ASP A 131 12.31 -6.66 7.04
N ASP A 132 11.58 -6.47 8.15
CA ASP A 132 11.92 -7.05 9.45
C ASP A 132 10.82 -8.00 9.92
N GLU A 133 11.07 -9.31 9.75
CA GLU A 133 10.08 -10.36 10.09
C GLU A 133 9.79 -10.44 11.59
N ARG A 134 10.64 -9.87 12.45
CA ARG A 134 10.37 -9.80 13.90
C ARG A 134 9.15 -8.96 14.23
N THR A 135 8.74 -8.07 13.31
CA THR A 135 7.50 -7.30 13.43
C THR A 135 6.25 -8.16 13.22
N GLY A 136 6.38 -9.41 12.74
CA GLY A 136 5.28 -10.19 12.18
C GLY A 136 5.05 -9.96 10.68
N GLY A 137 5.75 -8.99 10.08
CA GLY A 137 5.73 -8.76 8.64
C GLY A 137 6.36 -9.91 7.84
N ARG A 138 5.89 -10.14 6.62
CA ARG A 138 6.38 -11.22 5.75
C ARG A 138 6.12 -10.92 4.29
N TYR A 139 6.95 -11.46 3.41
CA TYR A 139 6.63 -11.50 1.98
C TYR A 139 5.50 -12.52 1.72
N VAL A 140 4.42 -12.08 1.10
CA VAL A 140 3.30 -12.92 0.67
C VAL A 140 3.15 -12.86 -0.84
N GLU A 141 2.61 -13.91 -1.44
CA GLU A 141 2.22 -13.88 -2.85
C GLU A 141 1.04 -12.92 -3.01
N SER A 142 1.20 -11.95 -3.92
CA SER A 142 0.14 -11.00 -4.22
C SER A 142 -0.93 -11.65 -5.08
N SER A 143 -2.16 -11.12 -5.03
CA SER A 143 -3.25 -11.55 -5.91
C SER A 143 -2.97 -11.39 -7.41
N THR A 144 -1.99 -10.55 -7.73
CA THR A 144 -1.49 -10.27 -9.08
C THR A 144 -0.30 -11.15 -9.49
N GLY A 145 0.20 -12.00 -8.59
CA GLY A 145 1.48 -12.69 -8.76
C GLY A 145 2.66 -11.84 -8.29
N GLY A 146 3.79 -12.51 -8.00
CA GLY A 146 4.95 -11.87 -7.37
C GLY A 146 4.79 -11.68 -5.85
N MET A 147 5.88 -11.28 -5.19
CA MET A 147 5.95 -11.16 -3.73
C MET A 147 5.78 -9.71 -3.28
N VAL A 148 4.91 -9.48 -2.30
CA VAL A 148 4.70 -8.18 -1.66
C VAL A 148 4.95 -8.28 -0.15
N TRP A 149 5.53 -7.24 0.45
CA TRP A 149 5.69 -7.19 1.90
C TRP A 149 4.32 -6.94 2.55
N SER A 150 3.89 -7.83 3.43
CA SER A 150 2.65 -7.72 4.19
C SER A 150 2.94 -7.41 5.65
N CYS A 151 2.24 -6.42 6.20
CA CYS A 151 2.26 -6.07 7.62
C CYS A 151 0.98 -6.52 8.34
N VAL A 152 0.20 -7.45 7.77
CA VAL A 152 -1.11 -7.84 8.34
C VAL A 152 -1.02 -8.33 9.79
N ASP A 153 0.09 -8.98 10.15
CA ASP A 153 0.35 -9.52 11.48
C ASP A 153 1.25 -8.58 12.34
N CYS A 154 1.49 -7.34 11.89
CA CYS A 154 2.35 -6.38 12.57
C CYS A 154 1.57 -5.41 13.45
N THR A 155 1.86 -5.40 14.75
CA THR A 155 1.18 -4.53 15.74
C THR A 155 2.03 -3.37 16.23
N ILE A 156 3.35 -3.42 16.00
CA ILE A 156 4.32 -2.61 16.77
C ILE A 156 4.14 -1.09 16.59
N ILE A 157 3.76 -0.64 15.39
CA ILE A 157 3.52 0.78 15.11
C ILE A 157 2.17 1.29 15.63
N HIS A 158 1.30 0.37 16.06
CA HIS A 158 -0.01 0.62 16.62
C HIS A 158 0.00 0.59 18.16
N GLU A 159 1.13 0.22 18.77
CA GLU A 159 1.32 0.30 20.21
C GLU A 159 1.51 1.77 20.62
N PRO A 160 0.71 2.32 21.55
CA PRO A 160 0.73 3.76 21.86
C PRO A 160 2.11 4.31 22.26
N ASP A 161 2.84 3.58 23.12
CA ASP A 161 4.16 4.01 23.59
C ASP A 161 5.19 4.03 22.44
N VAL A 162 5.11 3.05 21.54
CA VAL A 162 5.99 2.96 20.37
C VAL A 162 5.65 4.04 19.35
N ALA A 163 4.36 4.26 19.06
CA ALA A 163 3.89 5.32 18.17
C ALA A 163 4.33 6.70 18.68
N GLN A 164 4.16 6.97 19.97
CA GLN A 164 4.60 8.23 20.57
C GLN A 164 6.11 8.43 20.45
N GLU A 165 6.91 7.38 20.64
CA GLU A 165 8.35 7.47 20.51
C GLU A 165 8.79 7.66 19.04
N ILE A 166 8.17 6.95 18.08
CA ILE A 166 8.42 7.16 16.65
C ILE A 166 8.12 8.62 16.28
N LEU A 167 6.99 9.18 16.71
CA LEU A 167 6.65 10.57 16.44
C LEU A 167 7.71 11.52 16.99
N SER A 168 8.12 11.32 18.23
CA SER A 168 9.12 12.16 18.89
C SER A 168 10.46 12.14 18.14
N GLU A 169 10.89 10.96 17.70
CA GLU A 169 12.12 10.77 16.93
C GLU A 169 12.01 11.40 15.53
N LEU A 170 10.89 11.23 14.83
CA LEU A 170 10.66 11.85 13.52
C LEU A 170 10.65 13.38 13.60
N MET A 171 10.06 13.95 14.65
CA MET A 171 10.07 15.41 14.89
C MET A 171 11.48 15.96 15.20
N ALA A 172 12.36 15.12 15.74
CA ALA A 172 13.75 15.48 16.06
C ALA A 172 14.73 15.29 14.88
N LEU A 173 14.29 14.71 13.75
CA LEU A 173 15.14 14.51 12.59
C LEU A 173 15.50 15.83 11.91
N GLU A 174 16.76 15.96 11.48
CA GLU A 174 17.15 17.04 10.59
C GLU A 174 16.56 16.82 9.18
N PRO A 175 16.17 17.88 8.45
CA PRO A 175 15.67 17.75 7.08
C PRO A 175 16.64 16.98 6.18
N GLY A 176 16.13 15.96 5.49
CA GLY A 176 16.93 15.10 4.60
C GLY A 176 17.61 13.91 5.29
N SER A 177 17.41 13.74 6.61
CA SER A 177 17.89 12.55 7.34
C SER A 177 17.18 11.27 6.89
N ASP A 178 17.89 10.14 6.99
CA ASP A 178 17.31 8.82 6.71
C ASP A 178 16.34 8.39 7.81
N MET A 179 15.05 8.34 7.48
CA MET A 179 14.00 7.89 8.40
C MET A 179 14.16 6.42 8.82
N ARG A 180 14.88 5.59 8.05
CA ARG A 180 15.15 4.20 8.42
C ARG A 180 16.02 4.09 9.67
N ALA A 181 16.79 5.13 10.00
CA ALA A 181 17.50 5.22 11.27
C ALA A 181 16.55 5.26 12.47
N VAL A 182 15.37 5.89 12.34
CA VAL A 182 14.35 5.91 13.39
C VAL A 182 13.80 4.50 13.63
N PHE A 183 13.53 3.72 12.58
CA PHE A 183 13.10 2.33 12.74
C PHE A 183 14.09 1.52 13.60
N GLN A 184 15.39 1.62 13.30
CA GLN A 184 16.42 0.88 14.03
C GLN A 184 16.57 1.36 15.48
N LYS A 185 16.45 2.66 15.72
CA LYS A 185 16.56 3.24 17.05
C LYS A 185 15.38 2.88 17.95
N THR A 186 14.18 2.86 17.39
CA THR A 186 12.92 2.75 18.12
C THR A 186 12.35 1.34 18.03
N VAL A 187 11.88 0.96 16.84
CA VAL A 187 11.14 -0.29 16.62
C VAL A 187 12.02 -1.51 16.92
N ALA A 188 13.23 -1.57 16.35
CA ALA A 188 14.11 -2.73 16.56
C ALA A 188 14.51 -2.93 18.03
N ARG A 189 14.54 -1.85 18.83
CA ARG A 189 14.81 -1.91 20.26
C ARG A 189 13.64 -2.52 21.04
N HIS A 190 12.40 -2.10 20.73
CA HIS A 190 11.19 -2.68 21.34
C HIS A 190 11.02 -4.17 20.98
N LEU A 191 11.39 -4.56 19.76
CA LEU A 191 11.41 -5.97 19.33
C LEU A 191 12.50 -6.82 20.00
N SER A 192 13.56 -6.19 20.53
CA SER A 192 14.66 -6.89 21.20
C SER A 192 14.46 -7.00 22.72
N GLY A 193 13.49 -6.28 23.28
CA GLY A 193 13.17 -6.26 24.72
C GLY A 193 12.01 -7.17 25.14
N THR A 194 11.37 -7.85 24.17
CA THR A 194 10.20 -8.72 24.35
C THR A 194 10.59 -10.21 24.44
N ALA A 195 11.59 -10.51 25.26
CA ALA A 195 12.00 -11.88 25.61
C ALA A 195 11.59 -12.25 27.04
#